data_AF-A0A1M3E9P9-F1
#
_entry.id   AF-A0A1M3E9P9-F1
#
_cell.length_a   1.000
_cell.length_b   1.000
_cell.length_c   1.000
_cell.angle_alpha   90.00
_cell.angle_beta   90.00
_cell.angle_gamma   90.00
#
_symmetry.space_group_name_H-M   'P 1'
#
loop_
_entity.id
_entity.type
_entity.pdbx_description
1 polymer ?
#
loop_
_entity_poly.entity_id
_entity_poly.type
_entity_poly.pdbx_seq_one_letter_code
_entity_poly.pdbx_strand_id
1 'polypeptide(L)'
;MNKEVNSCLRLFSNCKIVKGYARASICDLQRNRIYTIPLSLAAIFDENGVCSIPLIQKELEEGSRAIFEDYLSFIIEHELGYYCSEEELSLFPQLPEEFLFPAQLSNAILDTDSRFEYLSEAVLEQLAWLGCHFIQLRCYNPVPFDELQKILELVSASGIKALDILLPFDPADHEFYAKLLLLVKEHRKISCLTITGADKDECLSPGDDGTGMMFKSQALINSEVHCGLIAQELFSINIPTYTESLAHNSCLNRKVAIDTAGNIKNCPSMKESFGNIKDTTLEEAMDMPGFQQYWNIKKAEITKCKDCEFRHVCTDCRAYLDDPQDSYAAPLKCGYDPYACTWQAWSDSPLKQAVFEYYKMNNIIL
;
A
#
# COMPACT_ATOMS: atom_id res chain seq x y z
N MET A 1 -10.91 32.34 31.89
CA MET A 1 -11.07 30.95 31.42
C MET A 1 -10.69 30.03 32.57
N ASN A 2 -11.65 29.34 33.16
CA ASN A 2 -11.43 28.47 34.32
C ASN A 2 -10.53 27.30 33.94
N LYS A 3 -9.38 27.18 34.61
CA LYS A 3 -8.37 26.13 34.38
C LYS A 3 -8.83 24.71 34.78
N GLU A 4 -9.99 24.56 35.40
CA GLU A 4 -10.53 23.25 35.81
C GLU A 4 -11.30 22.51 34.71
N VAL A 5 -11.63 23.14 33.59
CA VAL A 5 -12.55 22.56 32.58
C VAL A 5 -11.85 21.61 31.59
N ASN A 6 -10.52 21.67 31.46
CA ASN A 6 -9.76 20.96 30.41
C ASN A 6 -8.58 20.19 31.01
N SER A 7 -8.85 19.12 31.78
CA SER A 7 -7.83 18.31 32.45
C SER A 7 -7.15 17.28 31.53
N CYS A 8 -7.72 16.99 30.37
CA CYS A 8 -7.20 16.00 29.44
C CYS A 8 -6.84 16.63 28.09
N LEU A 9 -5.79 16.12 27.47
CA LEU A 9 -5.53 16.27 26.03
C LEU A 9 -5.81 14.93 25.36
N ARG A 10 -6.67 14.93 24.35
CA ARG A 10 -7.07 13.72 23.64
C ARG A 10 -6.77 13.82 22.16
N LEU A 11 -6.17 12.77 21.59
CA LEU A 11 -6.03 12.64 20.14
C LEU A 11 -7.38 12.41 19.46
N PHE A 12 -7.54 12.91 18.24
CA PHE A 12 -8.66 12.50 17.41
C PHE A 12 -8.60 10.98 17.17
N SER A 13 -9.76 10.31 17.09
CA SER A 13 -9.82 8.84 17.01
C SER A 13 -9.17 8.27 15.74
N ASN A 14 -9.03 9.08 14.69
CA ASN A 14 -8.29 8.78 13.46
C ASN A 14 -6.79 9.13 13.51
N CYS A 15 -6.30 9.72 14.60
CA CYS A 15 -4.88 10.00 14.82
C CYS A 15 -4.27 8.88 15.67
N LYS A 16 -3.64 7.91 15.02
CA LYS A 16 -3.14 6.69 15.68
C LYS A 16 -1.65 6.77 15.96
N ILE A 17 -1.25 6.54 17.22
CA ILE A 17 0.16 6.43 17.60
C ILE A 17 0.69 5.05 17.23
N VAL A 18 1.83 5.00 16.54
CA VAL A 18 2.57 3.77 16.25
C VAL A 18 3.97 3.89 16.84
N LYS A 19 4.21 3.17 17.95
CA LYS A 19 5.53 3.14 18.62
C LYS A 19 6.49 2.25 17.83
N GLY A 20 7.57 2.82 17.31
CA GLY A 20 8.71 2.07 16.79
C GLY A 20 9.81 1.90 17.85
N TYR A 21 10.98 1.44 17.42
CA TYR A 21 12.11 1.21 18.32
C TYR A 21 12.78 2.48 18.80
N ALA A 22 13.19 3.36 17.87
CA ALA A 22 13.92 4.59 18.20
C ALA A 22 13.02 5.83 18.32
N ARG A 23 11.87 5.82 17.63
CA ARG A 23 10.87 6.89 17.66
C ARG A 23 9.48 6.33 17.40
N ALA A 24 8.46 7.18 17.50
CA ALA A 24 7.09 6.85 17.17
C ALA A 24 6.58 7.69 16.01
N SER A 25 5.38 7.37 15.52
CA SER A 25 4.65 8.22 14.59
C SER A 25 3.22 8.45 15.07
N ILE A 26 2.62 9.57 14.67
CA ILE A 26 1.17 9.80 14.71
C ILE A 26 0.69 9.74 13.26
N CYS A 27 -0.14 8.74 12.94
CA CYS A 27 -0.79 8.61 11.64
C CYS A 27 -2.17 9.30 11.70
N ASP A 28 -2.30 10.46 11.06
CA ASP A 28 -3.62 11.07 10.80
C ASP A 28 -4.23 10.39 9.56
N LEU A 29 -5.04 9.38 9.85
CA LEU A 29 -5.67 8.50 8.86
C LEU A 29 -6.79 9.18 8.05
N GLN A 30 -7.22 10.38 8.44
CA GLN A 30 -8.27 11.13 7.74
C GLN A 30 -7.67 12.16 6.79
N ARG A 31 -6.55 12.80 7.18
CA ARG A 31 -5.87 13.81 6.35
C ARG A 31 -4.71 13.25 5.53
N ASN A 32 -4.49 11.94 5.55
CA ASN A 32 -3.40 11.25 4.88
C ASN A 32 -2.01 11.80 5.26
N ARG A 33 -1.81 12.09 6.56
CA ARG A 33 -0.57 12.69 7.07
C ARG A 33 0.06 11.82 8.15
N ILE A 34 1.38 11.85 8.21
CA ILE A 34 2.14 11.16 9.25
C ILE A 34 3.15 12.10 9.86
N TYR A 35 3.25 12.08 11.18
CA TYR A 35 4.16 12.90 11.96
C TYR A 35 5.09 12.00 12.75
N THR A 36 6.39 12.08 12.51
CA THR A 36 7.37 11.37 13.35
C THR A 36 7.58 12.15 14.64
N ILE A 37 7.52 11.46 15.77
CA ILE A 37 7.55 12.06 17.10
C ILE A 37 8.51 11.29 18.04
N PRO A 38 9.09 11.94 19.06
CA PRO A 38 9.91 11.25 20.04
C PRO A 38 9.07 10.27 20.87
N LEU A 39 9.69 9.18 21.35
CA LEU A 39 9.01 8.19 22.21
C LEU A 39 8.46 8.81 23.49
N SER A 40 9.13 9.83 24.03
CA SER A 40 8.66 10.59 25.19
C SER A 40 7.35 11.32 24.93
N LEU A 41 7.13 11.87 23.73
CA LEU A 41 5.83 12.44 23.36
C LEU A 41 4.78 11.33 23.23
N ALA A 42 5.11 10.21 22.61
CA ALA A 42 4.17 9.08 22.49
C ALA A 42 3.80 8.46 23.86
N ALA A 43 4.68 8.58 24.85
CA ALA A 43 4.48 8.01 26.19
C ALA A 43 3.51 8.82 27.06
N ILE A 44 3.19 10.07 26.71
CA ILE A 44 2.22 10.88 27.48
C ILE A 44 0.77 10.43 27.24
N PHE A 45 0.54 9.63 26.19
CA PHE A 45 -0.78 9.12 25.82
C PHE A 45 -0.91 7.65 26.22
N ASP A 46 -2.08 7.30 26.78
CA ASP A 46 -2.50 5.93 27.02
C ASP A 46 -2.92 5.21 25.72
N GLU A 47 -3.36 3.95 25.83
CA GLU A 47 -3.84 3.16 24.69
C GLU A 47 -5.07 3.74 23.98
N ASN A 48 -5.80 4.64 24.64
CA ASN A 48 -6.96 5.35 24.10
C ASN A 48 -6.58 6.72 23.51
N GLY A 49 -5.29 7.06 23.47
CA GLY A 49 -4.84 8.36 22.97
C GLY A 49 -5.21 9.51 23.90
N VAL A 50 -5.32 9.27 25.21
CA VAL A 50 -5.64 10.27 26.22
C VAL A 50 -4.41 10.56 27.07
N CYS A 51 -4.14 11.85 27.27
CA CYS A 51 -3.11 12.39 28.14
C CYS A 51 -3.79 13.11 29.31
N SER A 52 -3.57 12.63 30.54
CA SER A 52 -4.03 13.31 31.75
C SER A 52 -3.00 14.35 32.20
N ILE A 53 -3.26 15.62 31.90
CA ILE A 53 -2.31 16.72 32.10
C ILE A 53 -1.91 16.87 33.58
N PRO A 54 -2.84 16.86 34.57
CA PRO A 54 -2.48 17.00 35.97
C PRO A 54 -1.66 15.83 36.51
N LEU A 55 -1.87 14.61 36.02
CA LEU A 55 -1.13 13.43 36.46
C LEU A 55 0.32 13.53 35.97
N ILE A 56 0.52 13.79 34.68
CA ILE A 56 1.86 13.93 34.12
C ILE A 56 2.60 15.10 34.77
N GLN A 57 1.96 16.26 34.95
CA GLN A 57 2.58 17.41 35.61
C GLN A 57 3.09 17.15 37.03
N LYS A 58 2.48 16.20 37.77
CA LYS A 58 2.96 15.81 39.11
C LYS A 58 4.21 14.93 39.08
N GLU A 59 4.41 14.20 38.00
CA GLU A 59 5.53 13.26 37.82
C GLU A 59 6.72 13.91 37.08
N LEU A 60 6.51 15.07 36.45
CA LEU A 60 7.56 15.78 35.72
C LEU A 60 8.65 16.33 36.64
N GLU A 61 9.90 16.12 36.22
CA GLU A 61 11.06 16.81 36.77
C GLU A 61 11.01 18.30 36.42
N GLU A 62 11.64 19.14 37.26
CA GLU A 62 11.56 20.61 37.18
C GLU A 62 12.06 21.16 35.82
N GLY A 63 12.98 20.46 35.15
CA GLY A 63 13.51 20.82 33.83
C GLY A 63 12.66 20.35 32.64
N SER A 64 11.71 19.43 32.84
CA SER A 64 10.95 18.79 31.75
C SER A 64 9.63 19.49 31.42
N ARG A 65 9.26 20.52 32.19
CA ARG A 65 7.99 21.22 32.04
C ARG A 65 7.85 21.95 30.71
N ALA A 66 8.90 22.63 30.26
CA ALA A 66 8.89 23.32 28.97
C ALA A 66 8.70 22.33 27.80
N ILE A 67 9.41 21.20 27.83
CA ILE A 67 9.29 20.14 26.82
C ILE A 67 7.86 19.57 26.79
N PHE A 68 7.26 19.37 27.96
CA PHE A 68 5.87 18.92 28.04
C PHE A 68 4.89 19.95 27.47
N GLU A 69 5.10 21.25 27.72
CA GLU A 69 4.27 22.31 27.14
C GLU A 69 4.44 22.39 25.61
N ASP A 70 5.65 22.20 25.08
CA ASP A 70 5.91 22.08 23.63
C ASP A 70 5.18 20.88 23.03
N TYR A 71 5.16 19.75 23.74
CA TYR A 71 4.43 18.54 23.33
C TYR A 71 2.93 18.77 23.22
N LEU A 72 2.31 19.42 24.21
CA LEU A 72 0.88 19.76 24.14
C LEU A 72 0.61 20.74 23.00
N SER A 73 1.48 21.74 22.81
CA SER A 73 1.34 22.74 21.75
C SER A 73 1.43 22.10 20.37
N PHE A 74 2.41 21.21 20.15
CA PHE A 74 2.56 20.45 18.90
C PHE A 74 1.26 19.71 18.50
N ILE A 75 0.61 19.02 19.45
CA ILE A 75 -0.62 18.27 19.18
C ILE A 75 -1.77 19.19 18.75
N ILE A 76 -1.89 20.36 19.38
CA ILE A 76 -2.96 21.31 19.08
C ILE A 76 -2.68 22.07 17.76
N GLU A 77 -1.45 22.55 17.57
CA GLU A 77 -1.05 23.31 16.37
C GLU A 77 -1.14 22.49 15.09
N HIS A 78 -0.87 21.18 15.17
CA HIS A 78 -1.04 20.25 14.05
C HIS A 78 -2.44 19.66 13.92
N GLU A 79 -3.41 20.11 14.73
CA GLU A 79 -4.80 19.62 14.74
C GLU A 79 -4.89 18.08 14.91
N LEU A 80 -4.07 17.52 15.79
CA LEU A 80 -3.99 16.08 16.08
C LEU A 80 -4.83 15.67 17.28
N GLY A 81 -5.22 16.63 18.11
CA GLY A 81 -6.04 16.41 19.28
C GLY A 81 -6.70 17.68 19.79
N TYR A 82 -7.40 17.56 20.89
CA TYR A 82 -8.15 18.63 21.53
C TYR A 82 -8.17 18.44 23.05
N TYR A 83 -8.36 19.55 23.77
CA TYR A 83 -8.57 19.51 25.20
C TYR A 83 -10.02 19.15 25.53
N CYS A 84 -10.21 18.35 26.58
CA CYS A 84 -11.53 17.97 27.09
C CYS A 84 -11.49 17.70 28.60
N SER A 85 -12.67 17.62 29.21
CA SER A 85 -12.83 17.14 30.59
C SER A 85 -12.85 15.60 30.66
N GLU A 86 -12.68 15.02 31.84
CA GLU A 86 -12.78 13.57 32.03
C GLU A 86 -14.18 13.03 31.69
N GLU A 87 -15.24 13.79 32.00
CA GLU A 87 -16.62 13.42 31.70
C GLU A 87 -16.87 13.35 30.18
N GLU A 88 -16.26 14.27 29.43
CA GLU A 88 -16.40 14.37 27.98
C GLU A 88 -15.73 13.20 27.24
N LEU A 89 -14.73 12.51 27.83
CA LEU A 89 -14.02 11.40 27.18
C LEU A 89 -14.96 10.30 26.68
N SER A 90 -16.06 10.07 27.41
CA SER A 90 -17.08 9.08 27.06
C SER A 90 -17.90 9.43 25.81
N LEU A 91 -17.94 10.72 25.43
CA LEU A 91 -18.68 11.22 24.27
C LEU A 91 -17.92 11.02 22.95
N PHE A 92 -16.64 10.68 23.03
CA PHE A 92 -15.76 10.50 21.89
C PHE A 92 -15.32 9.03 21.80
N PRO A 93 -16.06 8.18 21.08
CA PRO A 93 -15.69 6.78 20.92
C PRO A 93 -14.39 6.61 20.12
N GLN A 94 -13.68 5.52 20.38
CA GLN A 94 -12.52 5.13 19.57
C GLN A 94 -12.95 4.71 18.16
N LEU A 95 -12.04 4.87 17.21
CA LEU A 95 -12.19 4.29 15.87
C LEU A 95 -12.12 2.75 16.00
N PRO A 96 -13.13 2.00 15.52
CA PRO A 96 -13.06 0.55 15.47
C PRO A 96 -11.86 0.09 14.63
N GLU A 97 -11.12 -0.90 15.13
CA GLU A 97 -9.90 -1.41 14.49
C GLU A 97 -10.14 -2.68 13.67
N GLU A 98 -11.40 -3.08 13.51
CA GLU A 98 -11.79 -4.23 12.71
C GLU A 98 -11.65 -3.93 11.20
N PHE A 99 -10.98 -4.82 10.48
CA PHE A 99 -10.94 -4.78 9.03
C PHE A 99 -12.22 -5.40 8.44
N LEU A 100 -13.10 -4.55 7.96
CA LEU A 100 -14.35 -4.94 7.29
C LEU A 100 -14.25 -4.63 5.80
N PHE A 101 -14.29 -5.67 4.96
CA PHE A 101 -14.30 -5.52 3.51
C PHE A 101 -15.35 -6.44 2.88
N PRO A 102 -16.31 -5.91 2.08
CA PRO A 102 -17.48 -6.66 1.63
C PRO A 102 -17.23 -7.48 0.36
N ALA A 103 -16.08 -8.13 0.24
CA ALA A 103 -15.76 -9.00 -0.90
C ALA A 103 -14.72 -10.06 -0.54
N GLN A 104 -14.73 -11.17 -1.27
CA GLN A 104 -13.71 -12.22 -1.11
C GLN A 104 -12.37 -11.77 -1.68
N LEU A 105 -12.41 -11.09 -2.83
CA LEU A 105 -11.26 -10.45 -3.46
C LEU A 105 -11.45 -8.93 -3.52
N SER A 106 -10.43 -8.18 -3.12
CA SER A 106 -10.41 -6.73 -3.18
C SER A 106 -9.93 -6.22 -4.54
N ASN A 107 -8.87 -6.84 -5.08
CA ASN A 107 -8.29 -6.44 -6.35
C ASN A 107 -7.54 -7.59 -7.04
N ALA A 108 -7.33 -7.44 -8.35
CA ALA A 108 -6.54 -8.39 -9.16
C ALA A 108 -5.42 -7.71 -9.94
N ILE A 109 -4.32 -8.44 -10.18
CA ILE A 109 -3.22 -8.02 -11.06
C ILE A 109 -3.16 -9.00 -12.23
N LEU A 110 -3.22 -8.50 -13.45
CA LEU A 110 -3.20 -9.29 -14.68
C LEU A 110 -1.97 -8.89 -15.49
N ASP A 111 -1.03 -9.82 -15.67
CA ASP A 111 0.18 -9.58 -16.45
C ASP A 111 0.05 -10.16 -17.86
N THR A 112 0.73 -9.50 -18.80
CA THR A 112 1.01 -10.06 -20.12
C THR A 112 2.39 -9.63 -20.62
N ASP A 113 2.97 -10.45 -21.49
CA ASP A 113 4.10 -10.02 -22.29
C ASP A 113 3.68 -8.99 -23.34
N SER A 114 2.63 -9.25 -24.13
CA SER A 114 2.22 -8.36 -25.23
C SER A 114 0.73 -8.40 -25.59
N ARG A 115 -0.03 -9.43 -25.18
CA ARG A 115 -1.47 -9.58 -25.44
C ARG A 115 -2.17 -10.33 -24.32
N PHE A 116 -3.38 -9.93 -23.96
CA PHE A 116 -4.13 -10.58 -22.88
C PHE A 116 -4.99 -11.73 -23.41
N GLU A 117 -4.35 -12.77 -23.95
CA GLU A 117 -5.08 -13.88 -24.60
C GLU A 117 -6.06 -14.61 -23.67
N TYR A 118 -5.77 -14.63 -22.36
CA TYR A 118 -6.63 -15.25 -21.36
C TYR A 118 -7.77 -14.34 -20.88
N LEU A 119 -7.68 -13.02 -21.10
CA LEU A 119 -8.67 -12.08 -20.59
C LEU A 119 -9.94 -12.13 -21.45
N SER A 120 -11.03 -12.56 -20.83
CA SER A 120 -12.31 -12.77 -21.47
C SER A 120 -13.45 -12.32 -20.56
N GLU A 121 -14.66 -12.23 -21.10
CA GLU A 121 -15.87 -11.95 -20.33
C GLU A 121 -16.03 -12.93 -19.15
N ALA A 122 -15.81 -14.23 -19.37
CA ALA A 122 -15.88 -15.25 -18.32
C ALA A 122 -14.90 -15.01 -17.16
N VAL A 123 -13.70 -14.48 -17.43
CA VAL A 123 -12.74 -14.13 -16.37
C VAL A 123 -13.22 -12.90 -15.59
N LEU A 124 -13.76 -11.89 -16.28
CA LEU A 124 -14.32 -10.70 -15.63
C LEU A 124 -15.57 -11.02 -14.80
N GLU A 125 -16.40 -11.96 -15.25
CA GLU A 125 -17.56 -12.47 -14.51
C GLU A 125 -17.13 -13.19 -13.24
N GLN A 126 -16.09 -14.02 -13.28
CA GLN A 126 -15.53 -14.67 -12.09
C GLN A 126 -15.00 -13.63 -11.08
N LEU A 127 -14.28 -12.61 -11.54
CA LEU A 127 -13.82 -11.52 -10.67
C LEU A 127 -15.00 -10.80 -10.02
N ALA A 128 -16.03 -10.46 -10.80
CA ALA A 128 -17.23 -9.80 -10.30
C ALA A 128 -17.99 -10.67 -9.28
N TRP A 129 -18.09 -11.99 -9.52
CA TRP A 129 -18.69 -12.95 -8.60
C TRP A 129 -18.00 -12.98 -7.23
N LEU A 130 -16.67 -12.87 -7.22
CA LEU A 130 -15.86 -12.82 -6.00
C LEU A 130 -15.82 -11.42 -5.34
N GLY A 131 -16.53 -10.45 -5.93
CA GLY A 131 -16.58 -9.06 -5.48
C GLY A 131 -15.36 -8.22 -5.84
N CYS A 132 -14.49 -8.72 -6.74
CA CYS A 132 -13.33 -7.99 -7.23
C CYS A 132 -13.76 -6.98 -8.31
N HIS A 133 -13.65 -5.69 -7.97
CA HIS A 133 -14.03 -4.59 -8.87
C HIS A 133 -12.85 -3.71 -9.30
N PHE A 134 -11.64 -4.04 -8.86
CA PHE A 134 -10.42 -3.27 -9.11
C PHE A 134 -9.38 -4.17 -9.77
N ILE A 135 -8.92 -3.81 -10.96
CA ILE A 135 -7.91 -4.58 -11.68
C ILE A 135 -6.75 -3.69 -12.11
N GLN A 136 -5.55 -4.26 -12.09
CA GLN A 136 -4.38 -3.66 -12.70
C GLN A 136 -3.93 -4.55 -13.86
N LEU A 137 -3.83 -3.98 -15.05
CA LEU A 137 -3.22 -4.59 -16.22
C LEU A 137 -1.75 -4.17 -16.29
N ARG A 138 -0.83 -5.11 -16.40
CA ARG A 138 0.59 -4.81 -16.60
C ARG A 138 1.11 -5.50 -17.84
N CYS A 139 1.69 -4.72 -18.73
CA CYS A 139 2.28 -5.20 -19.97
C CYS A 139 3.78 -5.00 -19.92
N TYR A 140 4.54 -6.01 -20.34
CA TYR A 140 6.01 -5.95 -20.29
C TYR A 140 6.66 -5.62 -21.63
N ASN A 141 5.92 -5.76 -22.73
CA ASN A 141 6.31 -5.31 -24.07
C ASN A 141 5.17 -4.48 -24.70
N PRO A 142 5.45 -3.73 -25.79
CA PRO A 142 4.44 -2.97 -26.50
C PRO A 142 3.22 -3.82 -26.88
N VAL A 143 2.04 -3.26 -26.60
CA VAL A 143 0.74 -3.90 -26.85
C VAL A 143 0.09 -3.23 -28.07
N PRO A 144 -0.42 -4.01 -29.04
CA PRO A 144 -1.18 -3.45 -30.16
C PRO A 144 -2.39 -2.62 -29.67
N PHE A 145 -2.63 -1.48 -30.30
CA PHE A 145 -3.70 -0.58 -29.87
C PHE A 145 -5.10 -1.20 -29.97
N ASP A 146 -5.34 -2.06 -30.96
CA ASP A 146 -6.58 -2.81 -31.15
C ASP A 146 -6.83 -3.82 -30.01
N GLU A 147 -5.77 -4.44 -29.49
CA GLU A 147 -5.83 -5.30 -28.30
C GLU A 147 -6.29 -4.49 -27.08
N LEU A 148 -5.72 -3.30 -26.88
CA LEU A 148 -6.09 -2.42 -25.78
C LEU A 148 -7.56 -1.96 -25.89
N GLN A 149 -8.02 -1.57 -27.08
CA GLN A 149 -9.42 -1.20 -27.31
C GLN A 149 -10.37 -2.36 -26.97
N LYS A 150 -10.08 -3.57 -27.46
CA LYS A 150 -10.87 -4.77 -27.16
C LYS A 150 -10.99 -5.04 -25.65
N ILE A 151 -9.88 -4.90 -24.91
CA ILE A 151 -9.89 -5.10 -23.46
C ILE A 151 -10.77 -4.05 -22.76
N LEU A 152 -10.69 -2.80 -23.20
CA LEU A 152 -11.48 -1.72 -22.62
C LEU A 152 -12.97 -1.86 -22.91
N GLU A 153 -13.35 -2.41 -24.07
CA GLU A 153 -14.74 -2.79 -24.36
C GLU A 153 -15.25 -3.86 -23.37
N LEU A 154 -14.46 -4.92 -23.13
CA LEU A 154 -14.79 -5.96 -22.14
C LEU A 154 -14.92 -5.36 -20.73
N VAL A 155 -13.96 -4.54 -20.31
CA VAL A 155 -13.97 -3.89 -18.99
C VAL A 155 -15.17 -2.93 -18.87
N SER A 156 -15.50 -2.19 -19.93
CA SER A 156 -16.65 -1.28 -19.97
C SER A 156 -17.98 -2.02 -19.73
N ALA A 157 -18.16 -3.19 -20.34
CA ALA A 157 -19.35 -4.03 -20.16
C ALA A 157 -19.41 -4.77 -18.80
N SER A 158 -18.26 -4.94 -18.14
CA SER A 158 -18.15 -5.73 -16.89
C SER A 158 -18.51 -4.96 -15.61
N GLY A 159 -18.54 -5.68 -14.49
CA GLY A 159 -18.68 -5.13 -13.14
C GLY A 159 -17.44 -4.43 -12.58
N ILE A 160 -16.34 -4.33 -13.34
CA ILE A 160 -15.13 -3.59 -12.91
C ILE A 160 -15.44 -2.11 -12.77
N LYS A 161 -14.95 -1.50 -11.68
CA LYS A 161 -15.18 -0.09 -11.33
C LYS A 161 -13.96 0.78 -11.61
N ALA A 162 -12.76 0.25 -11.44
CA ALA A 162 -11.53 0.96 -11.72
C ALA A 162 -10.46 0.02 -12.31
N LEU A 163 -9.73 0.57 -13.27
CA LEU A 163 -8.72 -0.10 -14.07
C LEU A 163 -7.45 0.75 -14.06
N ASP A 164 -6.38 0.16 -13.50
CA ASP A 164 -5.03 0.69 -13.65
C ASP A 164 -4.32 -0.03 -14.81
N ILE A 165 -3.57 0.71 -15.61
CA ILE A 165 -2.86 0.17 -16.77
C ILE A 165 -1.39 0.59 -16.70
N LEU A 166 -0.49 -0.38 -16.77
CA LEU A 166 0.95 -0.18 -16.90
C LEU A 166 1.41 -0.65 -18.27
N LEU A 167 1.89 0.28 -19.10
CA LEU A 167 2.37 -0.01 -20.46
C LEU A 167 3.82 0.44 -20.63
N PRO A 168 4.66 -0.28 -21.38
CA PRO A 168 5.95 0.24 -21.79
C PRO A 168 5.77 1.27 -22.91
N PHE A 169 6.66 2.24 -22.98
CA PHE A 169 6.72 3.17 -24.11
C PHE A 169 7.02 2.41 -25.42
N ASP A 170 6.20 2.65 -26.45
CA ASP A 170 6.46 2.14 -27.80
C ASP A 170 7.09 3.23 -28.68
N PRO A 171 8.40 3.16 -28.97
CA PRO A 171 9.06 4.14 -29.82
C PRO A 171 8.68 4.02 -31.30
N ALA A 172 8.03 2.93 -31.72
CA ALA A 172 7.59 2.74 -33.11
C ALA A 172 6.27 3.48 -33.42
N ASP A 173 5.41 3.70 -32.43
CA ASP A 173 4.16 4.43 -32.59
C ASP A 173 4.36 5.93 -32.37
N HIS A 174 4.39 6.69 -33.47
CA HIS A 174 4.61 8.14 -33.47
C HIS A 174 3.47 8.93 -32.81
N GLU A 175 2.28 8.33 -32.69
CA GLU A 175 1.09 8.94 -32.09
C GLU A 175 0.73 8.32 -30.74
N PHE A 176 1.62 7.49 -30.17
CA PHE A 176 1.38 6.68 -28.97
C PHE A 176 0.70 7.46 -27.84
N TYR A 177 1.30 8.57 -27.43
CA TYR A 177 0.77 9.41 -26.35
C TYR A 177 -0.58 10.04 -26.68
N ALA A 178 -0.77 10.51 -27.92
CA ALA A 178 -2.00 11.18 -28.34
C ALA A 178 -3.19 10.19 -28.38
N LYS A 179 -2.97 8.98 -28.91
CA LYS A 179 -3.97 7.91 -28.92
C LYS A 179 -4.37 7.50 -27.50
N LEU A 180 -3.40 7.30 -26.61
CA LEU A 180 -3.66 6.94 -25.23
C LEU A 180 -4.39 8.05 -24.45
N LEU A 181 -4.07 9.33 -24.70
CA LEU A 181 -4.79 10.45 -24.09
C LEU A 181 -6.28 10.50 -24.49
N LEU A 182 -6.59 10.19 -25.75
CA LEU A 182 -7.98 10.09 -26.21
C LEU A 182 -8.70 8.89 -25.54
N LEU A 183 -8.05 7.74 -25.56
CA LEU A 183 -8.56 6.51 -24.96
C LEU A 183 -8.85 6.67 -23.45
N VAL A 184 -7.95 7.31 -22.69
CA VAL A 184 -8.16 7.59 -21.26
C VAL A 184 -9.36 8.52 -21.03
N LYS A 185 -9.62 9.47 -21.93
CA LYS A 185 -10.79 10.36 -21.84
C LYS A 185 -12.09 9.64 -22.17
N GLU A 186 -12.08 8.73 -23.14
CA GLU A 186 -13.24 7.97 -23.58
C GLU A 186 -13.65 6.89 -22.56
N HIS A 187 -12.69 6.29 -21.86
CA HIS A 187 -12.92 5.18 -20.93
C HIS A 187 -12.80 5.61 -19.46
N ARG A 188 -13.90 6.10 -18.88
CA ARG A 188 -13.96 6.60 -17.48
C ARG A 188 -13.65 5.56 -16.39
N LYS A 189 -13.64 4.26 -16.71
CA LYS A 189 -13.20 3.21 -15.77
C LYS A 189 -11.68 3.16 -15.60
N ILE A 190 -10.90 3.80 -16.47
CA ILE A 190 -9.45 3.91 -16.29
C ILE A 190 -9.20 4.89 -15.15
N SER A 191 -8.68 4.39 -14.03
CA SER A 191 -8.24 5.22 -12.91
C SER A 191 -6.89 5.86 -13.21
N CYS A 192 -5.92 5.05 -13.60
CA CYS A 192 -4.56 5.47 -13.88
C CYS A 192 -3.95 4.70 -15.06
N LEU A 193 -3.32 5.40 -15.99
CA LEU A 193 -2.46 4.83 -17.02
C LEU A 193 -1.02 5.32 -16.84
N THR A 194 -0.10 4.40 -16.57
CA THR A 194 1.33 4.72 -16.41
C THR A 194 2.12 4.14 -17.57
N ILE A 195 2.86 5.01 -18.26
CA ILE A 195 3.79 4.66 -19.33
C ILE A 195 5.20 4.54 -18.74
N THR A 196 5.82 3.39 -18.88
CA THR A 196 7.14 3.06 -18.30
C THR A 196 8.25 3.11 -19.36
N GLY A 197 9.50 3.31 -18.95
CA GLY A 197 10.64 3.45 -19.86
C GLY A 197 10.56 4.68 -20.76
N ALA A 198 9.90 5.75 -20.29
CA ALA A 198 9.81 7.02 -21.00
C ALA A 198 11.11 7.85 -20.86
N ASP A 199 11.19 8.95 -21.59
CA ASP A 199 12.34 9.87 -21.57
C ASP A 199 12.45 10.66 -20.26
N LYS A 200 11.33 10.93 -19.60
CA LYS A 200 11.24 11.67 -18.34
C LYS A 200 9.99 11.28 -17.54
N ASP A 201 10.03 11.53 -16.23
CA ASP A 201 8.84 11.47 -15.38
C ASP A 201 7.96 12.71 -15.65
N GLU A 202 6.67 12.51 -15.96
CA GLU A 202 5.76 13.61 -16.31
C GLU A 202 4.29 13.20 -16.10
N CYS A 203 3.50 14.09 -15.50
CA CYS A 203 2.03 13.95 -15.49
C CYS A 203 1.46 14.52 -16.79
N LEU A 204 0.86 13.67 -17.62
CA LEU A 204 0.23 14.06 -18.90
C LEU A 204 -1.24 14.43 -18.73
N SER A 205 -1.92 13.78 -17.79
CA SER A 205 -3.30 14.07 -17.43
C SER A 205 -3.43 13.93 -15.91
N PRO A 206 -3.81 14.98 -15.17
CA PRO A 206 -4.03 14.88 -13.73
C PRO A 206 -5.31 14.09 -13.40
N GLY A 207 -6.11 13.72 -14.40
CA GLY A 207 -7.41 13.10 -14.22
C GLY A 207 -8.47 14.07 -13.69
N ASP A 208 -9.64 13.51 -13.42
CA ASP A 208 -10.79 14.19 -12.82
C ASP A 208 -11.54 13.19 -11.92
N ASP A 209 -11.86 13.63 -10.69
CA ASP A 209 -12.52 12.81 -9.66
C ASP A 209 -11.90 11.40 -9.45
N GLY A 210 -10.57 11.30 -9.45
CA GLY A 210 -9.85 10.03 -9.25
C GLY A 210 -9.88 9.08 -10.45
N THR A 211 -10.25 9.59 -11.64
CA THR A 211 -10.25 8.83 -12.90
C THR A 211 -9.44 9.55 -13.98
N GLY A 212 -8.92 8.81 -14.95
CA GLY A 212 -8.28 9.38 -16.13
C GLY A 212 -6.89 9.99 -15.88
N MET A 213 -6.22 9.58 -14.81
CA MET A 213 -4.83 9.99 -14.56
C MET A 213 -3.92 9.32 -15.59
N MET A 214 -2.93 10.06 -16.09
CA MET A 214 -1.96 9.52 -17.05
C MET A 214 -0.57 10.06 -16.76
N PHE A 215 0.40 9.16 -16.62
CA PHE A 215 1.77 9.47 -16.27
C PHE A 215 2.77 8.84 -17.25
N LYS A 216 3.91 9.51 -17.39
CA LYS A 216 5.16 8.92 -17.89
C LYS A 216 6.08 8.68 -16.70
N SER A 217 6.84 7.58 -16.77
CA SER A 217 7.95 7.35 -15.88
C SER A 217 9.19 6.85 -16.62
N GLN A 218 10.37 7.31 -16.19
CA GLN A 218 11.67 6.82 -16.67
C GLN A 218 11.93 5.37 -16.23
N ALA A 219 11.34 4.94 -15.10
CA ALA A 219 11.51 3.59 -14.61
C ALA A 219 11.00 2.59 -15.67
N LEU A 220 11.85 1.63 -16.03
CA LEU A 220 11.49 0.55 -16.95
C LEU A 220 10.88 -0.61 -16.16
N ILE A 221 9.63 -0.95 -16.47
CA ILE A 221 8.98 -2.13 -15.87
C ILE A 221 8.67 -3.13 -16.98
N ASN A 222 9.52 -4.15 -17.08
CA ASN A 222 9.45 -5.18 -18.13
C ASN A 222 9.30 -6.59 -17.57
N SER A 223 8.96 -6.72 -16.29
CA SER A 223 8.76 -7.99 -15.59
C SER A 223 8.20 -7.77 -14.18
N GLU A 224 7.71 -8.84 -13.58
CA GLU A 224 7.18 -8.90 -12.22
C GLU A 224 8.25 -8.64 -11.15
N VAL A 225 9.54 -8.75 -11.51
CA VAL A 225 10.65 -8.49 -10.60
C VAL A 225 10.79 -7.03 -10.20
N HIS A 226 10.10 -6.11 -10.87
CA HIS A 226 10.09 -4.68 -10.50
C HIS A 226 9.12 -4.33 -9.36
N CYS A 227 8.23 -5.25 -8.96
CA CYS A 227 7.28 -5.02 -7.87
C CYS A 227 7.94 -5.03 -6.47
N GLY A 228 7.19 -4.66 -5.43
CA GLY A 228 7.61 -4.79 -4.03
C GLY A 228 8.51 -3.68 -3.50
N LEU A 229 8.68 -2.58 -4.25
CA LEU A 229 9.39 -1.39 -3.78
C LEU A 229 8.69 -0.77 -2.57
N ILE A 230 9.46 -0.43 -1.54
CA ILE A 230 8.96 0.23 -0.34
C ILE A 230 9.67 1.58 -0.22
N ALA A 231 8.87 2.64 -0.27
CA ALA A 231 9.32 4.02 -0.15
C ALA A 231 8.26 4.82 0.62
N GLN A 232 8.67 5.94 1.24
CA GLN A 232 7.78 6.77 2.06
C GLN A 232 6.66 7.40 1.22
N GLU A 233 6.94 7.71 -0.04
CA GLU A 233 6.02 8.26 -1.03
C GLU A 233 4.91 7.29 -1.42
N LEU A 234 5.10 5.99 -1.14
CA LEU A 234 4.14 4.92 -1.40
C LEU A 234 3.29 4.56 -0.18
N PHE A 235 3.43 5.30 0.94
CA PHE A 235 2.63 5.04 2.13
C PHE A 235 1.15 5.34 1.89
N SER A 236 0.31 4.40 2.31
CA SER A 236 -1.15 4.53 2.24
C SER A 236 -1.68 4.85 3.64
N ILE A 237 -1.73 6.15 3.95
CA ILE A 237 -2.09 6.64 5.28
C ILE A 237 -3.61 6.83 5.34
N ASN A 238 -4.34 5.75 5.53
CA ASN A 238 -5.81 5.79 5.63
C ASN A 238 -6.36 4.67 6.51
N ILE A 239 -7.63 4.82 6.91
CA ILE A 239 -8.32 3.87 7.79
C ILE A 239 -8.34 2.43 7.22
N PRO A 240 -8.67 2.20 5.94
CA PRO A 240 -8.65 0.83 5.38
C PRO A 240 -7.28 0.16 5.49
N THR A 241 -6.21 0.86 5.11
CA THR A 241 -4.85 0.28 5.17
C THR A 241 -4.42 0.02 6.61
N TYR A 242 -4.71 0.97 7.51
CA TYR A 242 -4.36 0.84 8.92
C TYR A 242 -5.04 -0.39 9.53
N THR A 243 -6.37 -0.49 9.41
CA THR A 243 -7.15 -1.61 9.98
C THR A 243 -6.78 -2.95 9.34
N GLU A 244 -6.55 -3.00 8.04
CA GLU A 244 -6.06 -4.21 7.37
C GLU A 244 -4.72 -4.66 7.94
N SER A 245 -3.77 -3.74 8.12
CA SER A 245 -2.42 -4.05 8.60
C SER A 245 -2.35 -4.60 10.02
N LEU A 246 -3.39 -4.36 10.83
CA LEU A 246 -3.49 -4.88 12.21
C LEU A 246 -3.79 -6.39 12.22
N ALA A 247 -4.52 -6.88 11.22
CA ALA A 247 -5.00 -8.26 11.17
C ALA A 247 -4.36 -9.09 10.05
N HIS A 248 -3.92 -8.44 8.97
CA HIS A 248 -3.57 -9.08 7.70
C HIS A 248 -2.32 -8.48 7.05
N ASN A 249 -1.87 -9.14 5.98
CA ASN A 249 -0.83 -8.66 5.10
C ASN A 249 -1.37 -7.57 4.17
N SER A 250 -0.83 -6.35 4.26
CA SER A 250 -1.31 -5.17 3.50
C SER A 250 -1.06 -5.22 1.99
N CYS A 251 -0.46 -6.29 1.45
CA CYS A 251 -0.25 -6.46 0.01
C CYS A 251 -0.94 -7.70 -0.56
N LEU A 252 -1.01 -8.81 0.18
CA LEU A 252 -1.51 -10.09 -0.37
C LEU A 252 -2.93 -10.45 0.08
N ASN A 253 -3.42 -9.85 1.18
CA ASN A 253 -4.76 -10.13 1.66
C ASN A 253 -5.82 -9.80 0.59
N ARG A 254 -6.76 -10.73 0.37
CA ARG A 254 -7.83 -10.63 -0.63
C ARG A 254 -7.35 -10.29 -2.05
N LYS A 255 -6.10 -10.61 -2.40
CA LYS A 255 -5.53 -10.36 -3.72
C LYS A 255 -5.38 -11.64 -4.52
N VAL A 256 -5.68 -11.53 -5.82
CA VAL A 256 -5.36 -12.56 -6.81
C VAL A 256 -4.55 -11.95 -7.93
N ALA A 257 -3.82 -12.78 -8.66
CA ALA A 257 -3.12 -12.38 -9.85
C ALA A 257 -3.10 -13.47 -10.91
N ILE A 258 -2.96 -13.06 -12.16
CA ILE A 258 -2.76 -13.93 -13.30
C ILE A 258 -1.46 -13.51 -13.97
N ASP A 259 -0.48 -14.41 -14.04
CA ASP A 259 0.80 -14.10 -14.68
C ASP A 259 0.73 -14.17 -16.22
N THR A 260 1.85 -13.87 -16.89
CA THR A 260 1.93 -13.83 -18.36
C THR A 260 1.60 -15.17 -19.03
N ALA A 261 1.71 -16.29 -18.31
CA ALA A 261 1.36 -17.63 -18.78
C ALA A 261 -0.08 -18.05 -18.43
N GLY A 262 -0.85 -17.18 -17.77
CA GLY A 262 -2.21 -17.46 -17.32
C GLY A 262 -2.29 -18.20 -15.98
N ASN A 263 -1.18 -18.33 -15.24
CA ASN A 263 -1.21 -19.02 -13.95
C ASN A 263 -1.85 -18.14 -12.87
N ILE A 264 -2.71 -18.73 -12.04
CA ILE A 264 -3.38 -18.05 -10.94
C ILE A 264 -2.46 -18.04 -9.72
N LYS A 265 -2.21 -16.87 -9.15
CA LYS A 265 -1.28 -16.61 -8.04
C LYS A 265 -1.85 -15.60 -7.05
N ASN A 266 -1.21 -15.38 -5.91
CA ASN A 266 -1.56 -14.26 -5.01
C ASN A 266 -0.98 -12.91 -5.49
N CYS A 267 0.16 -12.98 -6.17
CA CYS A 267 0.85 -11.87 -6.81
C CYS A 267 1.72 -12.49 -7.92
N PRO A 268 1.94 -11.85 -9.08
CA PRO A 268 2.69 -12.49 -10.16
C PRO A 268 4.13 -12.87 -9.80
N SER A 269 4.70 -12.13 -8.84
CA SER A 269 6.03 -12.37 -8.25
C SER A 269 6.09 -13.60 -7.33
N MET A 270 4.95 -14.21 -6.97
CA MET A 270 4.94 -15.41 -6.13
C MET A 270 5.35 -16.64 -6.92
N LYS A 271 6.00 -17.58 -6.23
CA LYS A 271 6.50 -18.82 -6.86
C LYS A 271 5.38 -19.82 -7.07
N GLU A 272 4.50 -19.95 -6.09
CA GLU A 272 3.39 -20.89 -6.09
C GLU A 272 2.32 -20.45 -7.11
N SER A 273 1.77 -21.44 -7.79
CA SER A 273 0.63 -21.32 -8.70
C SER A 273 -0.49 -22.23 -8.19
N PHE A 274 -1.72 -21.76 -8.32
CA PHE A 274 -2.95 -22.43 -7.88
C PHE A 274 -3.82 -22.83 -9.08
N GLY A 275 -3.18 -23.17 -10.21
CA GLY A 275 -3.83 -23.57 -11.45
C GLY A 275 -3.63 -22.56 -12.59
N ASN A 276 -4.26 -22.82 -13.73
CA ASN A 276 -4.22 -21.93 -14.89
C ASN A 276 -5.64 -21.46 -15.22
N ILE A 277 -5.81 -20.17 -15.54
CA ILE A 277 -7.13 -19.58 -15.78
C ILE A 277 -7.88 -20.20 -16.97
N LYS A 278 -7.19 -20.96 -17.82
CA LYS A 278 -7.80 -21.69 -18.95
C LYS A 278 -8.67 -22.87 -18.52
N ASP A 279 -8.34 -23.50 -17.40
CA ASP A 279 -8.97 -24.74 -16.93
C ASP A 279 -9.28 -24.76 -15.42
N THR A 280 -8.86 -23.73 -14.69
CA THR A 280 -9.09 -23.56 -13.25
C THR A 280 -9.82 -22.24 -13.03
N THR A 281 -10.93 -22.28 -12.31
CA THR A 281 -11.65 -21.06 -11.93
C THR A 281 -10.95 -20.32 -10.79
N LEU A 282 -11.21 -19.03 -10.66
CA LEU A 282 -10.66 -18.23 -9.56
C LEU A 282 -11.18 -18.71 -8.19
N GLU A 283 -12.43 -19.18 -8.13
CA GLU A 283 -13.02 -19.74 -6.91
C GLU A 283 -12.32 -21.05 -6.51
N GLU A 284 -12.12 -21.98 -7.45
CA GLU A 284 -11.36 -23.22 -7.20
C GLU A 284 -9.93 -22.94 -6.73
N ALA A 285 -9.24 -21.98 -7.36
CA ALA A 285 -7.89 -21.59 -6.97
C ALA A 285 -7.83 -21.02 -5.55
N MET A 286 -8.83 -20.23 -5.14
CA MET A 286 -8.93 -19.66 -3.79
C MET A 286 -9.17 -20.71 -2.70
N ASP A 287 -9.89 -21.79 -3.04
CA ASP A 287 -10.16 -22.91 -2.14
C ASP A 287 -8.99 -23.90 -2.03
N MET A 288 -7.95 -23.75 -2.88
CA MET A 288 -6.79 -24.62 -2.82
C MET A 288 -5.98 -24.43 -1.53
N PRO A 289 -5.45 -25.53 -0.96
CA PRO A 289 -4.54 -25.44 0.18
C PRO A 289 -3.36 -24.53 -0.12
N GLY A 290 -3.10 -23.59 0.80
CA GLY A 290 -1.97 -22.66 0.70
C GLY A 290 -2.29 -21.32 0.01
N PHE A 291 -3.43 -21.16 -0.67
CA PHE A 291 -3.75 -19.88 -1.33
C PHE A 291 -3.75 -18.70 -0.34
N GLN A 292 -4.33 -18.90 0.83
CA GLN A 292 -4.44 -17.85 1.85
C GLN A 292 -3.25 -17.84 2.84
N GLN A 293 -2.20 -18.63 2.61
CA GLN A 293 -1.12 -18.84 3.59
C GLN A 293 -0.45 -17.53 4.05
N TYR A 294 -0.29 -16.57 3.15
CA TYR A 294 0.38 -15.30 3.42
C TYR A 294 -0.57 -14.18 3.86
N TRP A 295 -1.89 -14.39 3.80
CA TRP A 295 -2.89 -13.33 4.08
C TRP A 295 -2.81 -12.81 5.51
N ASN A 296 -2.41 -13.66 6.46
CA ASN A 296 -2.45 -13.33 7.89
C ASN A 296 -1.06 -13.00 8.48
N ILE A 297 -0.01 -12.90 7.65
CA ILE A 297 1.31 -12.47 8.10
C ILE A 297 1.30 -10.94 8.27
N LYS A 298 1.24 -10.49 9.51
CA LYS A 298 1.19 -9.06 9.87
C LYS A 298 2.59 -8.48 9.96
N LYS A 299 2.74 -7.19 9.68
CA LYS A 299 4.02 -6.49 9.88
C LYS A 299 4.50 -6.48 11.34
N ALA A 300 3.60 -6.68 12.31
CA ALA A 300 3.94 -6.87 13.72
C ALA A 300 4.70 -8.17 14.02
N GLU A 301 4.70 -9.14 13.09
CA GLU A 301 5.39 -10.43 13.24
C GLU A 301 6.70 -10.48 12.42
N ILE A 302 6.85 -9.56 11.48
CA ILE A 302 7.96 -9.51 10.53
C ILE A 302 9.18 -8.87 11.17
N THR A 303 10.34 -9.51 11.01
CA THR A 303 11.65 -9.01 11.45
C THR A 303 11.84 -7.58 10.98
N LYS A 304 12.35 -6.70 11.86
CA LYS A 304 12.53 -5.25 11.66
C LYS A 304 11.23 -4.45 11.48
N CYS A 305 10.24 -4.95 10.75
CA CYS A 305 8.96 -4.27 10.56
C CYS A 305 8.13 -4.16 11.86
N LYS A 306 8.21 -5.14 12.75
CA LYS A 306 7.53 -5.10 14.07
C LYS A 306 7.98 -3.91 14.93
N ASP A 307 9.21 -3.46 14.71
CA ASP A 307 9.87 -2.37 15.41
C ASP A 307 9.76 -1.03 14.64
N CYS A 308 9.12 -1.01 13.48
CA CYS A 308 9.02 0.16 12.61
C CYS A 308 7.78 0.99 12.92
N GLU A 309 7.96 2.29 13.14
CA GLU A 309 6.89 3.26 13.41
C GLU A 309 5.97 3.51 12.20
N PHE A 310 6.32 3.02 11.02
CA PHE A 310 5.53 3.15 9.79
C PHE A 310 4.74 1.88 9.43
N ARG A 311 4.83 0.83 10.24
CA ARG A 311 4.33 -0.52 9.89
C ARG A 311 2.84 -0.61 9.54
N HIS A 312 2.01 0.33 9.99
CA HIS A 312 0.57 0.31 9.72
C HIS A 312 0.12 1.18 8.53
N VAL A 313 1.07 1.87 7.87
CA VAL A 313 0.81 2.66 6.65
C VAL A 313 1.72 2.25 5.49
N CYS A 314 2.73 1.44 5.77
CA CYS A 314 3.65 0.87 4.81
C CYS A 314 3.05 -0.40 4.17
N THR A 315 3.20 -0.52 2.86
CA THR A 315 2.87 -1.75 2.12
C THR A 315 3.89 -2.85 2.40
N ASP A 316 3.47 -4.10 2.26
CA ASP A 316 4.34 -5.25 2.46
C ASP A 316 4.72 -5.97 1.15
N CYS A 317 5.75 -6.80 1.20
CA CYS A 317 6.06 -7.74 0.13
C CYS A 317 6.54 -9.04 0.74
N ARG A 318 5.85 -10.15 0.44
CA ARG A 318 6.30 -11.52 0.78
C ARG A 318 6.96 -12.25 -0.39
N ALA A 319 6.89 -11.70 -1.60
CA ALA A 319 7.51 -12.31 -2.78
C ALA A 319 9.04 -12.16 -2.77
N TYR A 320 9.55 -11.06 -2.20
CA TYR A 320 10.97 -10.73 -2.16
C TYR A 320 11.39 -10.42 -0.72
N LEU A 321 12.04 -11.38 -0.08
CA LEU A 321 12.46 -11.33 1.32
C LEU A 321 13.98 -11.26 1.45
N ASP A 322 14.48 -10.58 2.49
CA ASP A 322 15.91 -10.54 2.82
C ASP A 322 16.48 -11.95 3.10
N ASP A 323 15.67 -12.85 3.66
CA ASP A 323 15.96 -14.28 3.75
C ASP A 323 14.83 -15.08 3.08
N PRO A 324 15.07 -15.70 1.91
CA PRO A 324 14.05 -16.47 1.22
C PRO A 324 13.61 -17.76 1.93
N GLN A 325 14.29 -18.19 2.98
CA GLN A 325 13.92 -19.37 3.77
C GLN A 325 13.08 -19.02 5.00
N ASP A 326 12.96 -17.74 5.36
CA ASP A 326 12.18 -17.27 6.50
C ASP A 326 11.01 -16.39 6.02
N SER A 327 9.78 -16.91 6.12
CA SER A 327 8.56 -16.18 5.75
C SER A 327 8.32 -14.89 6.55
N TYR A 328 8.98 -14.75 7.71
CA TYR A 328 8.92 -13.57 8.58
C TYR A 328 10.12 -12.63 8.39
N ALA A 329 11.00 -12.90 7.43
CA ALA A 329 12.07 -11.96 7.08
C ALA A 329 11.52 -10.63 6.55
N ALA A 330 12.33 -9.58 6.68
CA ALA A 330 11.98 -8.26 6.17
C ALA A 330 11.87 -8.27 4.64
N PRO A 331 11.04 -7.39 4.04
CA PRO A 331 11.02 -7.21 2.59
C PRO A 331 12.38 -6.76 2.06
N LEU A 332 12.87 -7.45 1.03
CA LEU A 332 14.19 -7.21 0.43
C LEU A 332 14.39 -5.77 -0.03
N LYS A 333 13.32 -5.17 -0.58
CA LYS A 333 13.32 -3.84 -1.19
C LYS A 333 12.95 -2.72 -0.21
N CYS A 334 12.99 -2.99 1.09
CA CYS A 334 12.84 -1.97 2.12
C CYS A 334 14.20 -1.39 2.50
N GLY A 335 14.43 -0.13 2.16
CA GLY A 335 15.64 0.62 2.50
C GLY A 335 15.64 1.28 3.89
N TYR A 336 14.51 1.27 4.60
CA TYR A 336 14.35 1.99 5.86
C TYR A 336 14.87 1.21 7.05
N ASP A 337 15.73 1.78 7.90
CA ASP A 337 16.16 1.21 9.18
C ASP A 337 15.43 1.90 10.36
N PRO A 338 14.53 1.20 11.10
CA PRO A 338 13.82 1.78 12.24
C PRO A 338 14.68 1.96 13.49
N TYR A 339 15.86 1.34 13.57
CA TYR A 339 16.77 1.48 14.70
C TYR A 339 17.63 2.75 14.57
N ALA A 340 18.06 3.07 13.34
CA ALA A 340 18.79 4.30 13.03
C ALA A 340 17.91 5.46 12.55
N CYS A 341 16.64 5.18 12.20
CA CYS A 341 15.70 6.12 11.60
C CYS A 341 16.15 6.71 10.25
N THR A 342 16.88 5.95 9.45
CA THR A 342 17.44 6.40 8.16
C THR A 342 16.98 5.54 7.00
N TRP A 343 16.82 6.17 5.83
CA TRP A 343 16.64 5.46 4.56
C TRP A 343 18.00 5.27 3.86
N GLN A 344 18.19 4.08 3.31
CA GLN A 344 19.30 3.75 2.43
C GLN A 344 18.75 3.11 1.15
N ALA A 345 19.51 3.17 0.07
CA ALA A 345 19.15 2.42 -1.14
C ALA A 345 19.12 0.93 -0.81
N TRP A 346 17.98 0.27 -1.08
CA TRP A 346 17.80 -1.13 -0.73
C TRP A 346 18.72 -2.07 -1.54
N SER A 347 19.22 -1.58 -2.67
CA SER A 347 20.12 -2.23 -3.63
C SER A 347 21.60 -2.23 -3.24
N ASP A 348 22.03 -1.30 -2.40
CA ASP A 348 23.46 -0.97 -2.24
C ASP A 348 24.16 -1.85 -1.21
N SER A 349 23.50 -2.90 -0.70
CA SER A 349 24.05 -3.80 0.31
C SER A 349 24.78 -5.00 -0.31
N PRO A 350 26.11 -5.15 -0.11
CA PRO A 350 26.86 -6.33 -0.58
C PRO A 350 26.32 -7.66 -0.02
N LEU A 351 25.67 -7.62 1.14
CA LEU A 351 25.09 -8.79 1.80
C LEU A 351 23.87 -9.35 1.05
N LYS A 352 23.35 -8.64 0.05
CA LYS A 352 22.15 -9.02 -0.71
C LYS A 352 22.44 -9.69 -2.06
N GLN A 353 23.70 -9.83 -2.47
CA GLN A 353 24.05 -10.44 -3.77
C GLN A 353 23.49 -11.86 -3.94
N ALA A 354 23.66 -12.73 -2.93
CA ALA A 354 23.12 -14.09 -2.97
C ALA A 354 21.57 -14.11 -3.03
N VAL A 355 20.93 -13.11 -2.42
CA VAL A 355 19.48 -12.96 -2.43
C VAL A 355 18.99 -12.46 -3.79
N PHE A 356 19.71 -11.53 -4.42
CA PHE A 356 19.43 -11.09 -5.79
C PHE A 356 19.60 -12.22 -6.81
N GLU A 357 20.62 -13.07 -6.66
CA GLU A 357 20.79 -14.28 -7.46
C GLU A 357 19.59 -15.22 -7.30
N TYR A 358 19.15 -15.46 -6.06
CA TYR A 358 18.02 -16.33 -5.77
C TYR A 358 16.72 -15.86 -6.45
N TYR A 359 16.46 -14.56 -6.46
CA TYR A 359 15.29 -13.97 -7.14
C TYR A 359 15.55 -13.58 -8.60
N LYS A 360 16.71 -13.92 -9.17
CA LYS A 360 17.12 -13.59 -10.55
C LYS A 360 17.08 -12.08 -10.85
N MET A 361 17.44 -11.26 -9.87
CA MET A 361 17.40 -9.79 -9.92
C MET A 361 18.71 -9.12 -10.34
N ASN A 362 19.77 -9.88 -10.65
CA ASN A 362 21.11 -9.34 -10.92
C ASN A 362 21.20 -8.34 -12.08
N ASN A 363 20.22 -8.35 -12.99
CA ASN A 363 20.18 -7.48 -14.17
C ASN A 363 19.07 -6.42 -14.09
N ILE A 364 18.46 -6.20 -12.93
CA ILE A 364 17.49 -5.12 -12.76
C ILE A 364 18.26 -3.79 -12.82
N ILE A 365 17.99 -3.01 -13.86
CA ILE A 365 18.38 -1.60 -13.92
C ILE A 365 17.38 -0.87 -13.02
N LEU A 366 17.88 -0.27 -11.94
CA LEU A 366 17.08 0.49 -10.96
C LEU A 366 16.87 1.93 -11.39
#